data_AF-A0A850AGC9-F1
#
_entry.id   AF-A0A850AGC9-F1
#
_cell.length_a   1.000
_cell.length_b   1.000
_cell.length_c   1.000
_cell.angle_alpha   90.00
_cell.angle_beta   90.00
_cell.angle_gamma   90.00
#
_symmetry.space_group_name_H-M   'P 1'
#
loop_
_entity.id
_entity.type
_entity.pdbx_description
1 polymer ?
#
loop_
_entity_poly.entity_id
_entity_poly.type
_entity_poly.pdbx_seq_one_letter_code
_entity_poly.pdbx_strand_id
1 'polypeptide(L)' 'MRVDGEELTPLEIKSGKTMSASYFDNLKYWRELAGLPADQGYVVYGGEQSMQTSAGAIVSWRHIDRIPG' A
#
# COMPACT_ATOMS: atom_id res chain seq x y z
N MET A 1 -3.84 -13.74 7.94
CA MET A 1 -3.74 -13.76 9.41
C MET A 1 -4.93 -12.98 9.97
N ARG A 2 -5.81 -13.60 10.76
CA ARG A 2 -6.90 -12.89 11.46
C ARG A 2 -6.40 -12.56 12.87
N VAL A 3 -6.26 -11.27 13.16
CA VAL A 3 -6.22 -10.76 14.53
C VAL A 3 -7.62 -10.22 14.76
N ASP A 4 -8.38 -10.89 15.61
CA ASP A 4 -9.73 -10.54 16.09
C ASP A 4 -10.47 -9.38 15.39
N GLY A 5 -11.27 -9.71 14.37
CA GLY A 5 -12.33 -8.82 13.86
C GLY A 5 -11.91 -7.62 13.00
N GLU A 6 -10.63 -7.27 12.93
CA GLU A 6 -10.14 -6.14 12.14
C GLU A 6 -9.47 -6.60 10.84
N GLU A 7 -9.93 -6.05 9.71
CA GLU A 7 -9.32 -6.32 8.41
C GLU A 7 -7.97 -5.58 8.32
N LEU A 8 -6.88 -6.33 8.25
CA LEU A 8 -5.54 -5.76 8.18
C LEU A 8 -5.35 -5.02 6.85
N THR A 9 -5.03 -3.74 6.92
CA THR A 9 -4.69 -2.92 5.74
C THR A 9 -3.17 -2.72 5.66
N PRO A 10 -2.47 -3.40 4.72
CA PRO A 10 -1.03 -3.22 4.54
C PRO A 10 -0.72 -1.81 4.03
N LEU A 11 0.14 -1.08 4.75
CA LEU A 11 0.54 0.28 4.42
C LEU A 11 2.06 0.42 4.49
N GLU A 12 2.66 0.92 3.41
CA GLU A 12 4.09 1.28 3.33
C GLU A 12 4.21 2.79 3.06
N ILE A 13 5.14 3.49 3.72
CA ILE A 13 5.38 4.93 3.51
C ILE A 13 6.77 5.14 2.91
N LYS A 14 6.86 5.86 1.79
CA LYS A 14 8.10 6.19 1.08
C LYS A 14 8.25 7.70 0.92
N SER A 15 9.42 8.26 1.24
CA SER A 15 9.66 9.71 1.12
C SER A 15 9.93 10.20 -0.31
N GLY A 16 10.09 9.28 -1.28
CA GLY A 16 10.35 9.63 -2.67
C GLY A 16 9.17 10.33 -3.35
N LYS A 17 9.48 11.25 -4.27
CA LYS A 17 8.47 12.04 -5.01
C LYS A 17 8.08 11.45 -6.37
N THR A 18 8.87 10.52 -6.89
CA THR A 18 8.63 9.85 -8.17
C THR A 18 8.07 8.46 -7.89
N MET A 19 6.99 8.09 -8.57
CA MET A 19 6.42 6.75 -8.43
C MET A 19 7.42 5.69 -8.90
N SER A 20 7.56 4.62 -8.13
CA SER A 20 8.34 3.45 -8.52
C SER A 20 7.56 2.17 -8.20
N ALA A 21 7.50 1.25 -9.16
CA ALA A 21 6.90 -0.07 -8.95
C ALA A 21 7.63 -0.86 -7.85
N SER A 22 8.92 -0.59 -7.61
CA SER A 22 9.70 -1.22 -6.54
C SER A 22 9.23 -0.86 -5.13
N TYR A 23 8.41 0.18 -4.97
CA TYR A 23 7.84 0.51 -3.66
C TYR A 23 6.92 -0.59 -3.12
N PHE A 24 6.40 -1.45 -4.00
CA PHE A 24 5.58 -2.58 -3.61
C PHE A 24 6.39 -3.82 -3.21
N ASP A 25 7.71 -3.87 -3.37
CA ASP A 25 8.48 -5.11 -3.19
C ASP A 25 8.40 -5.65 -1.75
N ASN A 26 8.60 -4.77 -0.77
CA ASN A 26 8.40 -5.11 0.65
C ASN A 26 6.95 -5.49 0.93
N LEU A 27 5.99 -4.75 0.34
CA LEU A 27 4.56 -4.99 0.56
C LEU A 27 4.14 -6.35 0.01
N LYS A 28 4.65 -6.75 -1.17
CA LYS A 28 4.43 -8.09 -1.75
C LYS A 28 4.96 -9.17 -0.83
N TYR A 29 6.21 -9.04 -0.38
CA TYR A 29 6.83 -10.00 0.53
C TYR A 29 6.02 -10.21 1.81
N TRP A 30 5.63 -9.12 2.48
CA TRP A 30 4.86 -9.22 3.73
C TRP A 30 3.44 -9.75 3.53
N ARG A 31 2.78 -9.41 2.41
CA ARG A 31 1.44 -9.93 2.11
C ARG A 31 1.43 -11.43 1.85
N GLU A 32 2.43 -11.93 1.13
CA GLU A 32 2.61 -13.37 0.91
C GLU A 32 2.79 -14.11 2.25
N LEU A 33 3.63 -13.57 3.15
CA LEU A 33 3.82 -14.13 4.48
C LEU A 33 2.55 -14.07 5.34
N ALA A 34 1.77 -13.00 5.23
CA ALA A 34 0.53 -12.80 6.00
C ALA A 34 -0.69 -13.55 5.42
N GLY A 35 -0.57 -14.10 4.21
CA GLY A 35 -1.66 -14.73 3.46
C GLY A 35 -2.74 -13.72 3.04
N LEU A 36 -2.33 -12.54 2.58
CA LEU A 36 -3.23 -11.46 2.12
C LEU A 36 -3.34 -11.43 0.57
N PRO A 37 -4.49 -11.02 0.01
CA PRO A 37 -4.68 -10.78 -1.41
C PRO A 37 -3.66 -9.80 -2.04
N ALA A 38 -3.36 -10.00 -3.34
CA ALA A 38 -2.37 -9.21 -4.07
C ALA A 38 -2.81 -7.76 -4.37
N ASP A 39 -4.11 -7.51 -4.40
CA ASP A 39 -4.73 -6.19 -4.58
C ASP A 39 -4.92 -5.42 -3.25
N GLN A 40 -4.73 -6.09 -2.11
CA GLN A 40 -4.87 -5.49 -0.80
C GLN A 40 -3.54 -4.87 -0.35
N GLY A 41 -3.40 -3.54 -0.48
CA GLY A 41 -2.23 -2.82 0.04
C GLY A 41 -2.00 -1.42 -0.56
N TYR A 42 -1.44 -0.53 0.26
CA TYR A 42 -1.21 0.87 -0.06
C TYR A 42 0.26 1.25 0.11
N VAL A 43 0.77 2.05 -0.82
CA VAL A 43 2.05 2.75 -0.71
C VAL A 43 1.75 4.25 -0.66
N VAL A 44 2.02 4.90 0.46
CA VAL A 44 1.98 6.36 0.56
C VAL A 44 3.34 6.93 0.15
N TYR A 45 3.34 7.90 -0.76
CA TYR A 45 4.58 8.54 -1.22
C TYR A 45 4.50 10.07 -1.30
N GLY A 46 5.67 10.70 -1.44
CA GLY A 46 5.85 12.16 -1.41
C GLY A 46 5.49 12.90 -2.71
N GLY A 47 4.99 12.20 -3.73
CA GLY A 47 4.55 12.84 -4.99
C GLY A 47 3.10 13.29 -4.94
N GLU A 48 2.63 13.88 -6.04
CA GLU A 48 1.32 14.57 -6.10
C GLU A 48 0.18 13.69 -6.63
N GLN A 49 0.50 12.67 -7.43
CA GLN A 49 -0.49 11.86 -8.13
C GLN A 49 -0.81 10.59 -7.34
N SER A 50 -1.95 9.97 -7.59
CA SER A 50 -2.28 8.65 -7.03
C SER A 50 -2.74 7.74 -8.15
N MET A 51 -2.41 6.47 -8.04
CA MET A 51 -2.60 5.51 -9.13
C MET A 51 -2.94 4.15 -8.55
N GLN A 52 -3.96 3.51 -9.14
CA GLN A 52 -4.20 2.10 -8.89
C GLN A 52 -3.39 1.23 -9.84
N THR A 53 -2.84 0.14 -9.31
CA THR A 53 -2.00 -0.81 -10.05
C THR A 53 -2.41 -2.24 -9.73
N SER A 54 -1.93 -3.21 -10.52
CA SER A 54 -2.10 -4.63 -10.21
C SER A 54 -1.37 -5.09 -8.95
N ALA A 55 -0.45 -4.28 -8.41
CA ALA A 55 0.30 -4.60 -7.19
C ALA A 55 -0.28 -3.95 -5.91
N GLY A 56 -1.29 -3.08 -6.06
CA GLY A 56 -1.86 -2.23 -5.02
C GLY A 56 -1.95 -0.75 -5.42
N ALA A 57 -2.29 0.11 -4.46
CA ALA A 57 -2.44 1.55 -4.69
C ALA A 57 -1.17 2.32 -4.32
N ILE A 58 -0.66 3.17 -5.23
CA ILE A 58 0.26 4.25 -4.85
C ILE A 58 -0.59 5.51 -4.58
N VAL A 59 -0.48 6.03 -3.37
CA VAL A 59 -1.29 7.14 -2.85
C VAL A 59 -0.37 8.30 -2.51
N SER A 60 -0.65 9.48 -3.05
CA SER A 60 0.01 10.70 -2.62
C SER A 60 -0.29 10.94 -1.14
N TRP A 61 0.67 11.40 -0.36
CA TRP A 61 0.44 11.82 1.03
C TRP A 61 -0.71 12.84 1.17
N ARG A 62 -1.01 13.60 0.11
CA ARG A 62 -2.12 14.57 0.04
C ARG A 62 -3.50 13.92 -0.03
N HIS A 63 -3.56 12.63 -0.35
CA HIS A 63 -4.78 11.84 -0.49
C HIS A 63 -4.86 10.70 0.54
N ILE A 64 -4.16 10.84 1.68
CA ILE A 64 -4.11 9.80 2.72
C ILE A 64 -5.48 9.48 3.31
N ASP A 65 -6.43 10.41 3.23
CA ASP A 65 -7.84 10.27 3.59
C ASP A 65 -8.59 9.21 2.76
N ARG A 66 -8.02 8.78 1.63
CA ARG A 66 -8.61 7.73 0.76
C ARG A 66 -8.30 6.31 1.24
N ILE A 67 -7.43 6.13 2.22
CA ILE A 67 -7.06 4.82 2.74
C ILE A 67 -8.08 4.41 3.81
N PRO A 68 -8.73 3.24 3.68
CA PRO A 68 -9.67 2.76 4.68
C PRO A 68 -8.96 2.51 6.01
N GLY A 69 -9.66 2.83 7.10
CA GLY A 69 -9.21 2.62 8.49
C GLY A 69 -10.06 1.58 9.20
#